data_AF-A0A9E1MW47-F1
#
_entry.id   AF-A0A9E1MW47-F1
#
_cell.length_a   1.000
_cell.length_b   1.000
_cell.length_c   1.000
_cell.angle_alpha   90.00
_cell.angle_beta   90.00
_cell.angle_gamma   90.00
#
_symmetry.space_group_name_H-M   'P 1'
#
loop_
_entity.id
_entity.type
_entity.pdbx_description
1 polymer ?
#
loop_
_entity_poly.entity_id
_entity_poly.type
_entity_poly.pdbx_seq_one_letter_code
_entity_poly.pdbx_strand_id
1 'polypeptide(L)'
;MSKSLTFLQLSPEFGGTKFGPFEGVEIRLGSDPQRNDITLPEALGVSPEHLKILRQQDDSYIIAPIDRTATVYIFRATGGKPKQITTPVAVISGDAFALVTEEGPRFFLLTEMAKKANLEDENLQGPGLKMPQGPRAQGIFKEIKRRGLAKALTSGVGNQAMRTWTFVKTGQLFSPMYIVAGMTMLSGYLFAGGTTCAVFSLSSGKQQAKTQLSECRDQLGVGGDVEDPNAEPTVPILTQRLLDDKSWKITLNEDTQFRQAYGQKMKLVFSQAAFYEWVYTNPESQNRYAEYKKALEAKGLEDPLVRILSYSAALPALGGASVEWGISTDSEDNEVCTRGPLQLTYRQAKNIGLFDIYLDAQVPRNVAISNDVDEQVRALRKTANMADVNPKFQNDHIEMAGLGQAVDCIYLKGEDERSDMDAIADGISRLYAGRSRTMPQIDEMNGLLARIMMYYGTDFMRGFDELKFRPVPPLTVQLDLNESGAIIEKRKKYLVEQSANLLARAAAIPCMATLDKEVQTQPPSFMGKLPGLGSCAIVKIFVDFDRL
;
A
#
# COMPACT_ATOMS: atom_id res chain seq x y z
N MET A 1 -13.45 -48.03 -9.20
CA MET A 1 -14.57 -47.07 -9.27
C MET A 1 -14.11 -45.76 -8.65
N SER A 2 -14.20 -44.65 -9.36
CA SER A 2 -13.85 -43.32 -8.83
C SER A 2 -14.90 -42.90 -7.78
N LYS A 3 -14.45 -42.47 -6.60
CA LYS A 3 -15.33 -41.97 -5.54
C LYS A 3 -15.90 -40.61 -6.00
N SER A 4 -17.22 -40.49 -6.11
CA SER A 4 -17.88 -39.19 -6.35
C SER A 4 -17.99 -38.42 -5.04
N LEU A 5 -17.55 -37.16 -5.04
CA LEU A 5 -17.53 -36.25 -3.90
C LEU A 5 -18.67 -35.24 -4.02
N THR A 6 -19.48 -35.12 -2.96
CA THR A 6 -20.61 -34.20 -2.92
C THR A 6 -20.19 -32.87 -2.30
N PHE A 7 -20.59 -31.77 -2.92
CA PHE A 7 -20.40 -30.42 -2.43
C PHE A 7 -21.72 -29.64 -2.46
N LEU A 8 -21.85 -28.70 -1.55
CA LEU A 8 -22.91 -27.70 -1.56
C LEU A 8 -22.27 -26.35 -1.85
N GLN A 9 -22.68 -25.68 -2.92
CA GLN A 9 -22.15 -24.35 -3.25
C GLN A 9 -23.23 -23.30 -3.03
N LEU A 10 -22.92 -22.33 -2.18
CA LEU A 10 -23.74 -21.14 -2.03
C LEU A 10 -23.72 -20.35 -3.34
N SER A 11 -24.82 -19.72 -3.71
CA SER A 11 -24.86 -18.93 -4.93
C SER A 11 -23.90 -17.74 -4.88
N PRO A 12 -23.37 -17.30 -6.04
CA PRO A 12 -22.34 -16.26 -6.10
C PRO A 12 -22.73 -14.98 -5.37
N GLU A 13 -24.00 -14.59 -5.44
CA GLU A 13 -24.55 -13.40 -4.79
C GLU A 13 -24.51 -13.44 -3.25
N PHE A 14 -24.36 -14.62 -2.64
CA PHE A 14 -24.18 -14.77 -1.19
C PHE A 14 -22.75 -15.17 -0.81
N GLY A 15 -21.80 -15.16 -1.75
CA GLY A 15 -20.38 -15.40 -1.51
C GLY A 15 -19.81 -16.68 -2.11
N GLY A 16 -20.59 -17.44 -2.89
CA GLY A 16 -20.06 -18.51 -3.75
C GLY A 16 -19.42 -19.70 -3.01
N THR A 17 -19.54 -19.75 -1.69
CA THR A 17 -18.77 -20.63 -0.81
C THR A 17 -19.14 -22.09 -1.05
N LYS A 18 -18.12 -22.93 -1.26
CA LYS A 18 -18.28 -24.36 -1.49
C LYS A 18 -18.03 -25.13 -0.20
N PHE A 19 -19.07 -25.79 0.30
CA PHE A 19 -19.06 -26.64 1.48
C PHE A 19 -18.86 -28.11 1.07
N GLY A 20 -18.06 -28.83 1.84
CA GLY A 20 -17.68 -30.21 1.56
C GLY A 20 -16.16 -30.39 1.40
N PRO A 21 -15.69 -31.56 0.90
CA PRO A 21 -16.51 -32.67 0.41
C PRO A 21 -17.26 -33.37 1.54
N PHE A 22 -18.54 -33.67 1.32
CA PHE A 22 -19.33 -34.50 2.22
C PHE A 22 -19.22 -35.96 1.80
N GLU A 23 -18.61 -36.78 2.67
CA GLU A 23 -18.44 -38.21 2.42
C GLU A 23 -19.55 -39.07 3.04
N GLY A 24 -20.35 -38.50 3.95
CA GLY A 24 -21.46 -39.16 4.61
C GLY A 24 -22.68 -39.35 3.70
N VAL A 25 -23.56 -40.27 4.09
CA VAL A 25 -24.85 -40.52 3.42
C VAL A 25 -25.86 -39.40 3.70
N GLU A 26 -25.70 -38.70 4.82
CA GLU A 26 -26.58 -37.65 5.28
C GLU A 26 -25.79 -36.35 5.49
N ILE A 27 -26.35 -35.22 5.05
CA ILE A 27 -25.85 -33.86 5.29
C ILE A 27 -26.97 -33.08 5.97
N ARG A 28 -26.68 -32.48 7.13
CA ARG A 28 -27.66 -31.74 7.94
C ARG A 28 -27.37 -30.24 7.95
N LEU A 29 -28.43 -29.46 7.84
CA LEU A 29 -28.41 -28.00 7.87
C LEU A 29 -29.40 -27.49 8.92
N GLY A 30 -28.95 -26.56 9.76
CA GLY A 30 -29.76 -26.00 10.84
C GLY A 30 -29.00 -24.95 11.63
N SER A 31 -29.59 -24.42 12.69
CA SER A 31 -28.96 -23.38 13.52
C SER A 31 -28.13 -23.91 14.70
N ASP A 32 -28.27 -25.18 15.06
CA ASP A 32 -27.47 -25.80 16.13
C ASP A 32 -26.14 -26.37 15.57
N PRO A 33 -24.96 -25.84 15.97
CA PRO A 33 -23.68 -26.33 15.49
C PRO A 33 -23.30 -27.72 16.01
N GLN A 34 -23.96 -28.24 17.05
CA GLN A 34 -23.68 -29.58 17.55
C GLN A 34 -24.44 -30.68 16.78
N ARG A 35 -25.44 -30.30 15.98
CA ARG A 35 -26.37 -31.23 15.34
C ARG A 35 -26.36 -31.20 13.81
N ASN A 36 -25.70 -30.21 13.22
CA ASN A 36 -25.70 -29.97 11.78
C ASN A 36 -24.29 -29.86 11.19
N ASP A 37 -24.12 -30.36 9.98
CA ASP A 37 -22.87 -30.25 9.21
C ASP A 37 -22.64 -28.83 8.68
N ILE A 38 -23.73 -28.11 8.37
CA ILE A 38 -23.69 -26.68 8.04
C ILE A 38 -24.59 -25.93 9.02
N THR A 39 -23.97 -25.04 9.79
CA THR A 39 -24.67 -24.19 10.74
C THR A 39 -25.02 -22.84 10.13
N LEU A 40 -26.29 -22.46 10.18
CA LEU A 40 -26.79 -21.17 9.72
C LEU A 40 -27.33 -20.34 10.88
N PRO A 41 -27.26 -19.01 10.86
CA PRO A 41 -27.74 -18.19 11.97
C PRO A 41 -29.24 -18.38 12.24
N GLU A 42 -29.61 -18.63 13.50
CA GLU A 42 -31.02 -18.74 13.94
C GLU A 42 -31.83 -17.46 13.62
N ALA A 43 -31.18 -16.29 13.64
CA ALA A 43 -31.78 -15.00 13.29
C ALA A 43 -32.37 -14.93 11.87
N LEU A 44 -32.04 -15.88 10.99
CA LEU A 44 -32.62 -16.02 9.65
C LEU A 44 -33.91 -16.85 9.65
N GLY A 45 -34.43 -17.26 10.81
CA GLY A 45 -35.61 -18.13 10.92
C GLY A 45 -35.31 -19.62 10.71
N VAL A 46 -34.03 -20.02 10.77
CA VAL A 46 -33.59 -21.39 10.57
C VAL A 46 -33.72 -22.17 11.88
N SER A 47 -34.49 -23.26 11.84
CA SER A 47 -34.70 -24.17 12.96
C SER A 47 -33.40 -24.83 13.44
N PRO A 48 -33.29 -25.27 14.71
CA PRO A 48 -32.11 -25.95 15.24
C PRO A 48 -31.64 -27.10 14.36
N GLU A 49 -32.55 -27.91 13.83
CA GLU A 49 -32.34 -28.83 12.71
C GLU A 49 -33.41 -28.48 11.67
N HIS A 50 -33.02 -28.06 10.47
CA HIS A 50 -33.95 -27.47 9.51
C HIS A 50 -34.13 -28.34 8.26
N LEU A 51 -33.04 -28.85 7.71
CA LEU A 51 -33.04 -29.66 6.51
C LEU A 51 -32.03 -30.82 6.62
N LYS A 52 -32.39 -31.98 6.07
CA LYS A 52 -31.44 -33.06 5.78
C LYS A 52 -31.42 -33.37 4.29
N ILE A 53 -30.23 -33.66 3.79
CA ILE A 53 -29.98 -34.10 2.42
C ILE A 53 -29.43 -35.51 2.50
N LEU A 54 -30.12 -36.44 1.85
CA LEU A 54 -29.73 -37.84 1.80
C LEU A 54 -29.17 -38.14 0.42
N ARG A 55 -27.92 -38.57 0.36
CA ARG A 55 -27.27 -38.99 -0.87
C ARG A 55 -27.77 -40.38 -1.27
N GLN A 56 -28.21 -40.51 -2.52
CA GLN A 56 -28.54 -41.78 -3.17
C GLN A 56 -27.39 -42.20 -4.11
N GLN A 57 -27.56 -43.32 -4.81
CA GLN A 57 -26.60 -43.77 -5.84
C GLN A 57 -26.69 -42.85 -7.08
N ASP A 58 -25.59 -42.71 -7.82
CA ASP A 58 -25.54 -42.04 -9.14
C ASP A 58 -26.02 -40.57 -9.16
N ASP A 59 -25.40 -39.70 -8.35
CA ASP A 59 -25.59 -38.23 -8.34
C ASP A 59 -27.03 -37.75 -8.06
N SER A 60 -27.84 -38.63 -7.48
CA SER A 60 -29.18 -38.34 -7.00
C SER A 60 -29.20 -38.09 -5.48
N TYR A 61 -30.07 -37.18 -5.05
CA TYR A 61 -30.20 -36.75 -3.66
C TYR A 61 -31.67 -36.65 -3.27
N ILE A 62 -31.98 -36.82 -1.99
CA ILE A 62 -33.29 -36.49 -1.42
C ILE A 62 -33.10 -35.31 -0.48
N ILE A 63 -33.82 -34.23 -0.74
CA ILE A 63 -33.93 -33.10 0.17
C ILE A 63 -35.19 -33.31 1.02
N ALA A 64 -35.02 -33.39 2.33
CA ALA A 64 -36.11 -33.59 3.28
C ALA A 64 -36.09 -32.52 4.37
N PRO A 65 -37.10 -31.65 4.45
CA PRO A 65 -37.31 -30.80 5.62
C PRO A 65 -37.44 -31.67 6.88
N ILE A 66 -36.90 -31.21 8.01
CA ILE A 66 -36.96 -31.96 9.27
C ILE A 66 -38.39 -32.02 9.82
N ASP A 67 -39.16 -30.95 9.63
CA ASP A 67 -40.57 -30.85 9.98
C ASP A 67 -41.32 -29.96 8.99
N ARG A 68 -42.66 -29.99 9.01
CA ARG A 68 -43.55 -29.16 8.18
C ARG A 68 -43.36 -27.65 8.41
N THR A 69 -42.80 -27.27 9.55
CA THR A 69 -42.47 -25.89 9.91
C THR A 69 -41.12 -25.42 9.34
N ALA A 70 -40.27 -26.34 8.89
CA ALA A 70 -39.01 -26.02 8.23
C ALA A 70 -39.24 -25.73 6.75
N THR A 71 -39.43 -24.46 6.41
CA THR A 71 -39.72 -24.02 5.06
C THR A 71 -38.50 -24.20 4.14
N VAL A 72 -38.65 -25.01 3.09
CA VAL A 72 -37.60 -25.22 2.07
C VAL A 72 -38.19 -25.01 0.69
N TYR A 73 -37.49 -24.29 -0.17
CA TYR A 73 -37.83 -24.04 -1.57
C TYR A 73 -36.84 -24.73 -2.49
N ILE A 74 -37.32 -25.47 -3.49
CA ILE A 74 -36.48 -26.13 -4.52
C ILE A 74 -36.60 -25.38 -5.85
N PHE A 75 -35.45 -25.20 -6.50
CA PHE A 75 -35.27 -24.68 -7.85
C PHE A 75 -34.71 -25.79 -8.75
N ARG A 76 -35.43 -26.12 -9.82
CA ARG A 76 -34.98 -27.15 -10.78
C ARG A 76 -33.97 -26.55 -11.76
N ALA A 77 -32.92 -27.32 -12.09
CA ALA A 77 -31.91 -26.93 -13.06
C ALA A 77 -32.50 -26.64 -14.46
N THR A 78 -33.62 -27.28 -14.81
CA THR A 78 -34.36 -27.06 -16.05
C THR A 78 -35.07 -25.70 -16.13
N GLY A 79 -34.99 -24.88 -15.07
CA GLY A 79 -35.68 -23.60 -14.95
C GLY A 79 -37.12 -23.75 -14.42
N GLY A 80 -37.70 -22.64 -13.98
CA GLY A 80 -39.06 -22.55 -13.43
C GLY A 80 -39.16 -21.73 -12.16
N LYS A 81 -40.39 -21.47 -11.70
CA LYS A 81 -40.63 -20.87 -10.38
C LYS A 81 -40.30 -21.90 -9.28
N PRO A 82 -39.73 -21.45 -8.15
CA PRO A 82 -39.43 -22.35 -7.04
C PRO A 82 -40.69 -22.93 -6.43
N LYS A 83 -40.54 -24.14 -5.88
CA LYS A 83 -41.61 -24.86 -5.21
C LYS A 83 -41.24 -25.09 -3.75
N GLN A 84 -42.11 -24.62 -2.85
CA GLN A 84 -42.00 -24.99 -1.44
C GLN A 84 -42.28 -26.48 -1.28
N ILE A 85 -41.43 -27.16 -0.51
CA ILE A 85 -41.59 -28.56 -0.16
C ILE A 85 -41.92 -28.68 1.33
N THR A 86 -42.80 -29.61 1.66
CA THR A 86 -43.13 -30.00 3.04
C THR A 86 -42.97 -31.51 3.26
N THR A 87 -42.52 -32.21 2.22
CA THR A 87 -42.25 -33.66 2.18
C THR A 87 -40.91 -33.91 1.49
N PRO A 88 -40.25 -35.06 1.71
CA PRO A 88 -39.01 -35.39 1.02
C PRO A 88 -39.17 -35.39 -0.50
N VAL A 89 -38.26 -34.73 -1.22
CA VAL A 89 -38.29 -34.62 -2.68
C VAL A 89 -36.93 -35.03 -3.26
N ALA A 90 -36.96 -35.85 -4.31
CA ALA A 90 -35.78 -36.21 -5.07
C ALA A 90 -35.28 -35.03 -5.93
N VAL A 91 -33.98 -34.80 -5.90
CA VAL A 91 -33.24 -33.78 -6.64
C VAL A 91 -31.98 -34.37 -7.24
N ILE A 92 -31.44 -33.70 -8.24
CA ILE A 92 -30.24 -34.12 -8.95
C ILE A 92 -29.13 -33.07 -8.81
N SER A 93 -27.90 -33.45 -9.12
CA SER A 93 -26.80 -32.48 -9.23
C SER A 93 -27.17 -31.34 -10.20
N GLY A 94 -26.96 -30.09 -9.77
CA GLY A 94 -27.36 -28.87 -10.50
C GLY A 94 -28.68 -28.26 -10.05
N ASP A 95 -29.55 -29.00 -9.34
CA ASP A 95 -30.70 -28.40 -8.66
C ASP A 95 -30.21 -27.52 -7.48
N ALA A 96 -31.00 -26.51 -7.15
CA ALA A 96 -30.72 -25.62 -6.03
C ALA A 96 -31.87 -25.60 -5.02
N PHE A 97 -31.58 -25.22 -3.79
CA PHE A 97 -32.59 -25.00 -2.76
C PHE A 97 -32.29 -23.76 -1.91
N ALA A 98 -33.33 -23.18 -1.32
CA ALA A 98 -33.23 -22.10 -0.35
C ALA A 98 -34.05 -22.44 0.89
N LEU A 99 -33.65 -21.90 2.05
CA LEU A 99 -34.31 -22.11 3.33
C LEU A 99 -35.09 -20.86 3.72
N VAL A 100 -36.18 -21.04 4.45
CA VAL A 100 -37.04 -20.00 5.05
C VAL A 100 -37.80 -19.14 4.04
N THR A 101 -37.14 -18.57 3.03
CA THR A 101 -37.73 -17.70 2.02
C THR A 101 -37.31 -18.08 0.59
N GLU A 102 -38.14 -17.71 -0.37
CA GLU A 102 -37.89 -17.92 -1.81
C GLU A 102 -36.68 -17.12 -2.32
N GLU A 103 -36.47 -15.93 -1.75
CA GLU A 103 -35.36 -15.03 -2.08
C GLU A 103 -34.10 -15.27 -1.23
N GLY A 104 -34.12 -16.32 -0.40
CA GLY A 104 -33.04 -16.68 0.50
C GLY A 104 -31.77 -17.19 -0.22
N PRO A 105 -30.67 -17.40 0.53
CA PRO A 105 -29.44 -17.92 -0.01
C PRO A 105 -29.63 -19.28 -0.67
N ARG A 106 -29.26 -19.38 -1.95
CA ARG A 106 -29.42 -20.58 -2.74
C ARG A 106 -28.20 -21.48 -2.60
N PHE A 107 -28.45 -22.76 -2.37
CA PHE A 107 -27.43 -23.80 -2.31
C PHE A 107 -27.57 -24.71 -3.53
N PHE A 108 -26.53 -24.81 -4.33
CA PHE A 108 -26.42 -25.73 -5.47
C PHE A 108 -25.79 -27.05 -5.01
N LEU A 109 -26.41 -28.16 -5.40
CA LEU A 109 -25.84 -29.49 -5.24
C LEU A 109 -24.86 -29.77 -6.37
N LEU A 110 -23.60 -30.03 -6.03
CA LEU A 110 -22.53 -30.32 -7.00
C LEU A 110 -21.90 -31.67 -6.70
N THR A 111 -21.64 -32.44 -7.75
CA THR A 111 -20.90 -33.69 -7.66
C THR A 111 -19.63 -33.59 -8.50
N GLU A 112 -18.48 -33.90 -7.90
CA GLU A 112 -17.20 -33.93 -8.60
C GLU A 112 -16.57 -35.33 -8.51
N MET A 113 -15.96 -35.78 -9.60
CA MET A 113 -15.17 -37.01 -9.58
C MET A 113 -13.81 -36.73 -8.95
N ALA A 114 -13.40 -37.53 -7.95
CA ALA A 114 -12.06 -37.45 -7.39
C ALA A 114 -11.01 -37.68 -8.49
N LYS A 115 -10.20 -36.66 -8.80
CA LYS A 115 -9.06 -36.78 -9.73
C LYS A 115 -8.08 -37.80 -9.15
N LYS A 116 -7.72 -38.84 -9.92
CA LYS A 116 -6.64 -39.76 -9.58
C LYS A 116 -5.36 -38.94 -9.42
N ALA A 117 -4.82 -38.87 -8.21
CA ALA A 117 -3.51 -38.29 -7.96
C ALA A 117 -2.46 -39.14 -8.67
N ASN A 118 -1.64 -38.51 -9.50
CA ASN A 118 -0.41 -39.12 -10.00
C ASN A 118 0.52 -39.33 -8.80
N LEU A 119 0.87 -40.59 -8.59
CA LEU A 119 1.86 -41.05 -7.63
C LEU A 119 3.26 -40.70 -8.13
N GLU A 120 3.87 -39.68 -7.55
CA GLU A 120 5.32 -39.59 -7.38
C GLU A 120 5.57 -39.02 -5.98
N ASP A 121 5.41 -39.88 -4.99
CA ASP A 121 6.14 -39.86 -3.71
C ASP A 121 5.82 -41.19 -2.98
N GLU A 122 6.11 -42.30 -3.67
CA GLU A 122 6.39 -43.57 -3.00
C GLU A 122 7.90 -43.65 -2.80
N ASN A 123 8.35 -43.34 -1.59
CA ASN A 123 9.38 -44.13 -0.91
C ASN A 123 9.52 -43.66 0.54
N LEU A 124 8.77 -44.33 1.42
CA LEU A 124 9.24 -44.84 2.73
C LEU A 124 8.19 -45.85 3.23
N GLN A 125 8.40 -47.10 2.84
CA GLN A 125 7.84 -48.33 3.44
C GLN A 125 8.11 -48.31 4.97
N GLY A 126 7.33 -48.85 5.91
CA GLY A 126 6.23 -49.83 5.88
C GLY A 126 5.71 -50.02 7.33
N PRO A 127 5.10 -51.17 7.67
CA PRO A 127 3.79 -51.26 8.34
C PRO A 127 3.81 -51.42 9.87
N GLY A 128 2.72 -51.00 10.55
CA GLY A 128 2.45 -51.40 11.94
C GLY A 128 1.27 -50.70 12.61
N LEU A 129 0.25 -51.48 13.00
CA LEU A 129 -0.86 -51.05 13.87
C LEU A 129 -0.35 -50.60 15.25
N LYS A 130 -0.88 -49.48 15.79
CA LYS A 130 -1.39 -49.34 17.18
C LYS A 130 -2.05 -47.95 17.45
N MET A 131 -3.28 -48.04 17.96
CA MET A 131 -4.16 -47.16 18.78
C MET A 131 -3.64 -45.82 19.38
N PRO A 132 -4.56 -44.92 19.83
CA PRO A 132 -4.54 -43.47 19.61
C PRO A 132 -3.69 -42.69 20.62
N GLN A 133 -2.97 -41.66 20.15
CA GLN A 133 -2.34 -40.66 21.01
C GLN A 133 -3.18 -39.37 21.02
N GLY A 134 -3.50 -38.89 22.23
CA GLY A 134 -4.19 -37.64 22.48
C GLY A 134 -3.49 -36.41 21.91
N PRO A 135 -4.18 -35.26 21.88
CA PRO A 135 -3.78 -34.12 21.05
C PRO A 135 -2.51 -33.43 21.57
N ARG A 136 -1.52 -33.24 20.68
CA ARG A 136 -0.31 -32.45 20.96
C ARG A 136 -0.66 -30.96 21.12
N ALA A 137 -0.01 -30.29 22.07
CA ALA A 137 -0.23 -28.89 22.46
C ALA A 137 -0.15 -27.85 21.30
N GLN A 138 0.52 -28.17 20.19
CA GLN A 138 0.55 -27.33 18.99
C GLN A 138 -0.77 -27.34 18.19
N GLY A 139 -1.59 -28.38 18.34
CA GLY A 139 -2.94 -28.44 17.76
C GLY A 139 -3.94 -27.53 18.48
N ILE A 140 -3.80 -27.40 19.82
CA ILE A 140 -4.69 -26.57 20.64
C ILE A 140 -4.48 -25.08 20.34
N PHE A 141 -3.25 -24.62 20.10
CA PHE A 141 -3.00 -23.22 19.73
C PHE A 141 -3.52 -22.85 18.33
N LYS A 142 -3.45 -23.77 17.36
CA LYS A 142 -4.09 -23.59 16.03
C LYS A 142 -5.61 -23.62 16.13
N GLU A 143 -6.17 -24.47 17.00
CA GLU A 143 -7.60 -24.55 17.28
C GLU A 143 -8.12 -23.28 17.99
N ILE A 144 -7.35 -22.73 18.95
CA ILE A 144 -7.65 -21.46 19.65
C ILE A 144 -7.54 -20.27 18.70
N LYS A 145 -6.55 -20.23 17.80
CA LYS A 145 -6.44 -19.19 16.77
C LYS A 145 -7.59 -19.27 15.76
N ARG A 146 -8.03 -20.48 15.38
CA ARG A 146 -9.18 -20.73 14.49
C ARG A 146 -10.52 -20.39 15.15
N ARG A 147 -10.72 -20.75 16.42
CA ARG A 147 -11.92 -20.42 17.21
C ARG A 147 -11.97 -18.94 17.61
N GLY A 148 -10.82 -18.32 17.85
CA GLY A 148 -10.68 -16.88 18.11
C GLY A 148 -11.00 -16.03 16.88
N LEU A 149 -10.52 -16.43 15.69
CA LEU A 149 -10.87 -15.79 14.44
C LEU A 149 -12.36 -15.97 14.10
N ALA A 150 -12.93 -17.17 14.31
CA ALA A 150 -14.35 -17.43 14.09
C ALA A 150 -15.28 -16.65 15.05
N LYS A 151 -14.84 -16.43 16.30
CA LYS A 151 -15.57 -15.62 17.30
C LYS A 151 -15.45 -14.12 17.02
N ALA A 152 -14.33 -13.66 16.42
CA ALA A 152 -14.21 -12.31 15.90
C ALA A 152 -15.07 -12.10 14.64
N LEU A 153 -15.11 -13.08 13.73
CA LEU A 153 -15.88 -13.05 12.47
C LEU A 153 -17.40 -13.10 12.65
N THR A 154 -17.89 -13.58 13.80
CA THR A 154 -19.32 -13.64 14.15
C THR A 154 -19.79 -12.46 15.02
N SER A 155 -18.87 -11.59 15.45
CA SER A 155 -19.23 -10.30 16.02
C SER A 155 -19.69 -9.34 14.90
N GLY A 156 -20.67 -8.49 15.17
CA GLY A 156 -21.21 -7.55 14.16
C GLY A 156 -20.14 -6.67 13.49
N VAL A 157 -19.00 -6.43 14.17
CA VAL A 157 -17.85 -5.68 13.65
C VAL A 157 -16.98 -6.53 12.71
N GLY A 158 -16.79 -7.83 13.00
CA GLY A 158 -16.01 -8.73 12.15
C GLY A 158 -16.70 -9.11 10.86
N ASN A 159 -18.04 -9.19 10.86
CA ASN A 159 -18.82 -9.42 9.64
C ASN A 159 -18.83 -8.17 8.73
N GLN A 160 -18.83 -6.96 9.30
CA GLN A 160 -18.60 -5.73 8.53
C GLN A 160 -17.17 -5.65 7.99
N ALA A 161 -16.16 -5.96 8.79
CA ALA A 161 -14.78 -5.99 8.32
C ALA A 161 -14.57 -7.00 7.18
N MET A 162 -15.24 -8.16 7.24
CA MET A 162 -15.13 -9.17 6.19
C MET A 162 -15.94 -8.80 4.94
N ARG A 163 -17.10 -8.15 5.08
CA ARG A 163 -17.81 -7.56 3.94
C ARG A 163 -16.96 -6.48 3.29
N THR A 164 -16.42 -5.51 4.05
CA THR A 164 -15.52 -4.47 3.52
C THR A 164 -14.28 -5.08 2.86
N TRP A 165 -13.67 -6.09 3.48
CA TRP A 165 -12.55 -6.83 2.91
C TRP A 165 -12.90 -7.55 1.60
N THR A 166 -14.10 -8.15 1.52
CA THR A 166 -14.56 -8.85 0.32
C THR A 166 -14.97 -7.86 -0.79
N PHE A 167 -15.61 -6.74 -0.44
CA PHE A 167 -15.95 -5.63 -1.33
C PHE A 167 -14.72 -4.95 -1.93
N VAL A 168 -13.65 -4.82 -1.14
CA VAL A 168 -12.34 -4.35 -1.63
C VAL A 168 -11.70 -5.44 -2.48
N LYS A 169 -11.76 -6.72 -2.07
CA LYS A 169 -11.10 -7.82 -2.78
C LYS A 169 -11.67 -8.09 -4.17
N THR A 170 -12.98 -7.93 -4.35
CA THR A 170 -13.69 -8.18 -5.62
C THR A 170 -13.73 -6.99 -6.56
N GLY A 171 -13.19 -5.83 -6.15
CA GLY A 171 -13.26 -4.59 -6.93
C GLY A 171 -14.66 -3.96 -6.97
N GLN A 172 -15.65 -4.54 -6.27
CA GLN A 172 -17.02 -4.01 -6.23
C GLN A 172 -17.12 -2.64 -5.55
N LEU A 173 -16.17 -2.28 -4.67
CA LEU A 173 -16.05 -0.92 -4.15
C LEU A 173 -15.80 0.12 -5.26
N PHE A 174 -15.21 -0.30 -6.39
CA PHE A 174 -14.80 0.57 -7.50
C PHE A 174 -15.80 0.60 -8.67
N SER A 175 -16.93 -0.11 -8.54
CA SER A 175 -18.06 0.10 -9.44
C SER A 175 -18.62 1.50 -9.23
N PRO A 176 -18.92 2.27 -10.31
CA PRO A 176 -19.43 3.63 -10.21
C PRO A 176 -20.63 3.77 -9.27
N MET A 177 -21.45 2.72 -9.17
CA MET A 177 -22.63 2.70 -8.30
C MET A 177 -22.27 2.70 -6.79
N TYR A 178 -21.22 1.98 -6.40
CA TYR A 178 -20.79 1.88 -5.00
C TYR A 178 -19.84 3.00 -4.59
N ILE A 179 -19.06 3.56 -5.52
CA ILE A 179 -18.31 4.80 -5.29
C ILE A 179 -19.29 5.96 -5.04
N VAL A 180 -20.35 6.08 -5.86
CA VAL A 180 -21.39 7.09 -5.67
C VAL A 180 -22.14 6.85 -4.35
N ALA A 181 -22.46 5.61 -3.98
CA ALA A 181 -23.09 5.29 -2.68
C ALA A 181 -22.17 5.58 -1.48
N GLY A 182 -20.87 5.27 -1.60
CA GLY A 182 -19.86 5.57 -0.58
C GLY A 182 -19.59 7.05 -0.44
N MET A 183 -19.56 7.80 -1.54
CA MET A 183 -19.41 9.26 -1.53
C MET A 183 -20.68 9.99 -1.14
N THR A 184 -21.88 9.46 -1.40
CA THR A 184 -23.13 10.01 -0.84
C THR A 184 -23.27 9.73 0.66
N MET A 185 -22.73 8.61 1.15
CA MET A 185 -22.59 8.39 2.59
C MET A 185 -21.52 9.30 3.22
N LEU A 186 -20.36 9.48 2.59
CA LEU A 186 -19.31 10.39 3.06
C LEU A 186 -19.75 11.86 3.00
N SER A 187 -20.43 12.30 1.93
CA SER A 187 -20.99 13.65 1.81
C SER A 187 -22.20 13.86 2.73
N GLY A 188 -23.04 12.83 2.92
CA GLY A 188 -24.09 12.83 3.94
C GLY A 188 -23.56 12.93 5.38
N TYR A 189 -22.35 12.45 5.64
CA TYR A 189 -21.65 12.61 6.92
C TYR A 189 -20.90 13.95 7.04
N LEU A 190 -20.46 14.52 5.92
CA LEU A 190 -19.78 15.84 5.85
C LEU A 190 -20.77 17.03 5.91
N PHE A 191 -22.07 16.81 5.67
CA PHE A 191 -23.11 17.85 5.66
C PHE A 191 -24.27 17.63 6.66
N ALA A 192 -24.06 16.85 7.72
CA ALA A 192 -25.09 16.62 8.75
C ALA A 192 -25.22 17.79 9.74
N GLY A 193 -25.65 18.94 9.22
CA GLY A 193 -26.11 20.11 9.96
C GLY A 193 -27.26 20.76 9.21
N GLY A 194 -28.41 20.08 9.08
CA GLY A 194 -29.64 20.68 8.56
C GLY A 194 -30.55 19.77 7.73
N THR A 195 -31.49 19.12 8.41
CA THR A 195 -32.83 18.68 7.94
C THR A 195 -33.01 17.57 6.89
N THR A 196 -33.77 16.57 7.34
CA THR A 196 -34.64 15.60 6.64
C THR A 196 -35.57 16.23 5.59
N CYS A 197 -35.68 15.61 4.40
CA CYS A 197 -36.96 15.41 3.69
C CYS A 197 -36.84 14.40 2.55
N ALA A 198 -37.91 13.64 2.33
CA ALA A 198 -38.01 12.42 1.54
C ALA A 198 -38.57 12.63 0.11
N VAL A 199 -38.18 11.73 -0.80
CA VAL A 199 -39.06 10.97 -1.74
C VAL A 199 -39.79 11.68 -2.91
N PHE A 200 -39.57 12.96 -3.24
CA PHE A 200 -40.20 13.54 -4.45
C PHE A 200 -39.20 14.09 -5.48
N SER A 201 -38.81 13.25 -6.47
CA SER A 201 -38.58 13.62 -7.90
C SER A 201 -37.63 12.68 -8.68
N LEU A 202 -38.13 11.54 -9.18
CA LEU A 202 -37.34 10.60 -9.99
C LEU A 202 -36.86 11.15 -11.35
N SER A 203 -37.36 12.31 -11.83
CA SER A 203 -36.89 12.95 -13.06
C SER A 203 -35.79 13.99 -12.84
N SER A 204 -35.87 14.82 -11.79
CA SER A 204 -34.77 15.73 -11.42
C SER A 204 -33.63 15.01 -10.71
N GLY A 205 -33.91 13.84 -10.10
CA GLY A 205 -32.88 12.94 -9.59
C GLY A 205 -31.96 12.39 -10.67
N LYS A 206 -32.37 12.31 -11.95
CA LYS A 206 -31.47 11.92 -13.05
C LYS A 206 -30.54 13.04 -13.47
N GLN A 207 -30.99 14.29 -13.41
CA GLN A 207 -30.17 15.47 -13.67
C GLN A 207 -29.21 15.69 -12.50
N GLN A 208 -29.71 15.65 -11.26
CA GLN A 208 -28.88 15.69 -10.04
C GLN A 208 -27.93 14.51 -9.94
N ALA A 209 -28.33 13.28 -10.29
CA ALA A 209 -27.41 12.15 -10.30
C ALA A 209 -26.35 12.29 -11.40
N LYS A 210 -26.67 12.88 -12.57
CA LYS A 210 -25.66 13.19 -13.59
C LYS A 210 -24.71 14.28 -13.13
N THR A 211 -25.20 15.33 -12.49
CA THR A 211 -24.38 16.41 -11.91
C THR A 211 -23.54 15.90 -10.75
N GLN A 212 -24.10 15.07 -9.87
CA GLN A 212 -23.37 14.41 -8.78
C GLN A 212 -22.39 13.38 -9.30
N LEU A 213 -22.67 12.71 -10.42
CA LEU A 213 -21.77 11.75 -11.06
C LEU A 213 -20.66 12.46 -11.84
N SER A 214 -20.91 13.64 -12.41
CA SER A 214 -19.86 14.51 -12.95
C SER A 214 -19.01 15.12 -11.83
N GLU A 215 -19.63 15.66 -10.77
CA GLU A 215 -18.93 16.15 -9.57
C GLU A 215 -18.12 15.03 -8.90
N CYS A 216 -18.66 13.81 -8.82
CA CYS A 216 -17.98 12.61 -8.35
C CYS A 216 -16.82 12.23 -9.28
N ARG A 217 -16.98 12.26 -10.60
CA ARG A 217 -15.90 11.99 -11.57
C ARG A 217 -14.81 13.07 -11.53
N ASP A 218 -15.21 14.31 -11.29
CA ASP A 218 -14.31 15.44 -11.10
C ASP A 218 -13.56 15.31 -9.77
N GLN A 219 -14.24 14.87 -8.70
CA GLN A 219 -13.67 14.58 -7.37
C GLN A 219 -12.81 13.31 -7.33
N LEU A 220 -13.08 12.33 -8.20
CA LEU A 220 -12.24 11.16 -8.42
C LEU A 220 -11.04 11.47 -9.29
N GLY A 221 -11.00 12.66 -9.91
CA GLY A 221 -9.96 13.00 -10.87
C GLY A 221 -9.91 11.96 -11.99
N VAL A 222 -11.04 11.63 -12.61
CA VAL A 222 -11.12 10.73 -13.79
C VAL A 222 -11.54 11.51 -15.05
N GLY A 223 -12.03 12.75 -14.90
CA GLY A 223 -12.59 13.58 -15.98
C GLY A 223 -11.61 14.24 -16.95
N GLY A 224 -10.41 13.69 -17.17
CA GLY A 224 -9.43 14.30 -18.09
C GLY A 224 -8.44 13.27 -18.63
N ASP A 225 -8.46 13.04 -19.93
CA ASP A 225 -7.52 12.18 -20.68
C ASP A 225 -7.37 10.73 -20.19
N VAL A 226 -8.43 10.13 -19.64
CA VAL A 226 -8.49 8.67 -19.49
C VAL A 226 -9.13 8.11 -20.76
N GLU A 227 -8.35 7.39 -21.57
CA GLU A 227 -8.78 6.76 -22.84
C GLU A 227 -10.02 5.85 -22.70
N ASP A 228 -10.35 5.41 -21.47
CA ASP A 228 -11.56 4.67 -21.16
C ASP A 228 -12.27 5.22 -19.90
N PRO A 229 -13.44 5.85 -20.03
CA PRO A 229 -14.25 6.34 -18.91
C PRO A 229 -14.83 5.23 -18.01
N ASN A 230 -14.58 3.95 -18.33
CA ASN A 230 -14.93 2.78 -17.53
C ASN A 230 -13.72 2.06 -16.93
N ALA A 231 -12.49 2.54 -17.15
CA ALA A 231 -11.30 1.93 -16.56
C ALA A 231 -11.35 2.01 -15.02
N GLU A 232 -11.12 0.88 -14.35
CA GLU A 232 -11.03 0.85 -12.89
C GLU A 232 -9.93 1.81 -12.40
N PRO A 233 -10.18 2.63 -11.37
CA PRO A 233 -9.18 3.52 -10.82
C PRO A 233 -8.06 2.69 -10.19
N THR A 234 -6.91 2.65 -10.84
CA THR A 234 -5.70 2.00 -10.33
C THR A 234 -4.78 3.02 -9.66
N VAL A 235 -3.93 2.57 -8.73
CA VAL A 235 -2.95 3.46 -8.08
C VAL A 235 -2.09 4.22 -9.09
N PRO A 236 -1.54 3.59 -10.16
CA PRO A 236 -0.76 4.32 -11.15
C PRO A 236 -1.52 5.49 -11.80
N ILE A 237 -2.81 5.31 -12.12
CA ILE A 237 -3.64 6.39 -12.71
C ILE A 237 -3.87 7.53 -11.70
N LEU A 238 -4.18 7.18 -10.45
CA LEU A 238 -4.47 8.16 -9.41
C LEU A 238 -3.22 8.96 -9.02
N THR A 239 -2.07 8.29 -8.92
CA THR A 239 -0.79 8.91 -8.53
C THR A 239 -0.14 9.68 -9.68
N GLN A 240 -0.45 9.36 -10.94
CA GLN A 240 0.00 10.12 -12.12
C GLN A 240 -0.36 11.60 -12.00
N ARG A 241 -1.61 11.91 -11.59
CA ARG A 241 -2.07 13.29 -11.40
C ARG A 241 -1.50 13.95 -10.14
N LEU A 242 -1.29 13.16 -9.09
CA LEU A 242 -0.67 13.63 -7.86
C LEU A 242 0.79 14.02 -8.05
N LEU A 243 1.49 13.38 -8.98
CA LEU A 243 2.89 13.66 -9.27
C LEU A 243 3.08 14.59 -10.47
N ASP A 244 2.02 14.84 -11.24
CA ASP A 244 2.06 15.61 -12.49
C ASP A 244 3.09 15.06 -13.50
N ASP A 245 3.20 13.73 -13.55
CA ASP A 245 4.11 13.01 -14.43
C ASP A 245 3.30 12.16 -15.40
N LYS A 246 3.27 12.57 -16.69
CA LYS A 246 2.53 11.87 -17.74
C LYS A 246 3.03 10.44 -17.99
N SER A 247 4.32 10.18 -17.72
CA SER A 247 4.94 8.87 -17.92
C SER A 247 4.72 7.91 -16.75
N TRP A 248 4.30 8.42 -15.59
CA TRP A 248 4.23 7.68 -14.33
C TRP A 248 3.45 6.37 -14.38
N LYS A 249 2.31 6.35 -15.07
CA LYS A 249 1.51 5.12 -15.23
C LYS A 249 2.31 4.03 -15.93
N ILE A 250 3.04 4.39 -16.99
CA ILE A 250 3.87 3.46 -17.75
C ILE A 250 5.05 3.03 -16.88
N THR A 251 5.71 3.96 -16.20
CA THR A 251 6.80 3.68 -15.26
C THR A 251 6.42 2.63 -14.23
N LEU A 252 5.30 2.80 -13.52
CA LEU A 252 4.85 1.84 -12.50
C LEU A 252 4.37 0.50 -13.09
N ASN A 253 3.82 0.48 -14.29
CA ASN A 253 3.33 -0.77 -14.88
C ASN A 253 4.48 -1.65 -15.39
N GLU A 254 5.48 -1.03 -16.02
CA GLU A 254 6.59 -1.70 -16.67
C GLU A 254 7.76 -1.99 -15.72
N ASP A 255 8.00 -1.15 -14.70
CA ASP A 255 9.06 -1.35 -13.71
C ASP A 255 8.50 -2.00 -12.43
N THR A 256 8.51 -3.33 -12.40
CA THR A 256 7.96 -4.10 -11.27
C THR A 256 8.75 -3.88 -9.97
N GLN A 257 10.08 -3.71 -10.05
CA GLN A 257 10.92 -3.48 -8.87
C GLN A 257 10.60 -2.11 -8.26
N PHE A 258 10.52 -1.09 -9.11
CA PHE A 258 10.17 0.25 -8.67
C PHE A 258 8.73 0.33 -8.14
N ARG A 259 7.77 -0.33 -8.79
CA ARG A 259 6.39 -0.43 -8.29
C ARG A 259 6.31 -1.03 -6.89
N GLN A 260 7.02 -2.12 -6.64
CA GLN A 260 7.05 -2.76 -5.33
C GLN A 260 7.65 -1.84 -4.26
N ALA A 261 8.78 -1.19 -4.56
CA ALA A 261 9.40 -0.23 -3.66
C ALA A 261 8.46 0.95 -3.36
N TYR A 262 7.84 1.53 -4.40
CA TYR A 262 6.86 2.61 -4.27
C TYR A 262 5.68 2.19 -3.40
N GLY A 263 5.11 1.01 -3.64
CA GLY A 263 4.00 0.49 -2.86
C GLY A 263 4.34 0.31 -1.37
N GLN A 264 5.53 -0.21 -1.07
CA GLN A 264 6.01 -0.35 0.30
C GLN A 264 6.24 1.00 0.99
N LYS A 265 6.86 1.97 0.29
CA LYS A 265 7.10 3.29 0.86
C LYS A 265 5.81 4.09 1.03
N MET A 266 4.83 3.94 0.15
CA MET A 266 3.49 4.52 0.32
C MET A 266 2.82 4.05 1.62
N LYS A 267 2.86 2.74 1.90
CA LYS A 267 2.37 2.18 3.18
C LYS A 267 3.09 2.79 4.38
N LEU A 268 4.42 2.86 4.31
CA LEU A 268 5.24 3.44 5.37
C LEU A 268 4.85 4.90 5.62
N VAL A 269 4.74 5.71 4.56
CA VAL A 269 4.42 7.14 4.66
C VAL A 269 3.02 7.34 5.27
N PHE A 270 2.00 6.60 4.80
CA PHE A 270 0.65 6.67 5.41
C PHE A 270 0.60 6.19 6.86
N SER A 271 1.41 5.20 7.24
CA SER A 271 1.52 4.76 8.64
C SER A 271 2.15 5.82 9.55
N GLN A 272 2.89 6.76 8.97
CA GLN A 272 3.59 7.85 9.65
C GLN A 272 2.89 9.21 9.48
N ALA A 273 1.60 9.24 9.13
CA ALA A 273 0.88 10.46 8.79
C ALA A 273 1.05 11.60 9.82
N ALA A 274 1.01 11.30 11.11
CA ALA A 274 1.20 12.28 12.18
C ALA A 274 2.56 13.00 12.13
N PHE A 275 3.60 12.36 11.60
CA PHE A 275 4.93 12.97 11.45
C PHE A 275 5.04 13.92 10.26
N TYR A 276 4.02 13.97 9.39
CA TYR A 276 3.98 14.80 8.19
C TYR A 276 2.98 15.94 8.26
N GLU A 277 2.16 16.00 9.32
CA GLU A 277 1.12 17.01 9.50
C GLU A 277 1.68 18.44 9.38
N TRP A 278 2.84 18.68 10.00
CA TRP A 278 3.55 19.96 9.98
C TRP A 278 3.80 20.50 8.56
N VAL A 279 3.90 19.64 7.55
CA VAL A 279 4.15 20.05 6.15
C VAL A 279 3.00 20.89 5.60
N TYR A 280 1.76 20.62 6.04
CA TYR A 280 0.55 21.27 5.53
C TYR A 280 -0.24 22.04 6.60
N THR A 281 0.17 22.01 7.87
CA THR A 281 -0.44 22.79 8.96
C THR A 281 0.42 23.94 9.46
N ASN A 282 1.76 23.82 9.43
CA ASN A 282 2.62 24.88 9.94
C ASN A 282 2.60 26.12 9.03
N PRO A 283 2.64 27.33 9.62
CA PRO A 283 2.84 28.56 8.87
C PRO A 283 4.12 28.52 8.04
N GLU A 284 4.13 29.21 6.89
CA GLU A 284 5.27 29.22 5.95
C GLU A 284 6.61 29.60 6.61
N SER A 285 6.57 30.57 7.53
CA SER A 285 7.76 31.05 8.26
C SER A 285 8.40 30.00 9.17
N GLN A 286 7.72 28.89 9.45
CA GLN A 286 8.19 27.79 10.29
C GLN A 286 8.19 26.45 9.53
N ASN A 287 7.97 26.50 8.21
CA ASN A 287 7.78 25.32 7.39
C ASN A 287 8.97 25.14 6.43
N ARG A 288 9.86 24.21 6.78
CA ARG A 288 11.05 23.90 5.98
C ARG A 288 10.73 23.39 4.58
N TYR A 289 9.59 22.72 4.40
CA TYR A 289 9.13 22.35 3.08
C TYR A 289 8.84 23.60 2.24
N ALA A 290 8.15 24.59 2.82
CA ALA A 290 7.85 25.85 2.15
C ALA A 290 9.12 26.66 1.84
N GLU A 291 10.04 26.76 2.80
CA GLU A 291 11.34 27.40 2.65
C GLU A 291 12.13 26.79 1.50
N TYR A 292 12.29 25.46 1.49
CA TYR A 292 13.03 24.77 0.46
C TYR A 292 12.35 24.84 -0.91
N LYS A 293 11.03 24.72 -0.96
CA LYS A 293 10.26 24.89 -2.19
C LYS A 293 10.52 26.26 -2.81
N LYS A 294 10.46 27.33 -2.00
CA LYS A 294 10.73 28.70 -2.44
C LYS A 294 12.17 28.85 -2.96
N ALA A 295 13.14 28.25 -2.27
CA ALA A 295 14.53 28.23 -2.73
C ALA A 295 14.67 27.56 -4.11
N LEU A 296 14.02 26.41 -4.33
CA LEU A 296 14.01 25.73 -5.63
C LEU A 296 13.31 26.54 -6.73
N GLU A 297 12.15 27.15 -6.44
CA GLU A 297 11.41 28.02 -7.36
C GLU A 297 12.27 29.22 -7.79
N ALA A 298 13.02 29.82 -6.86
CA ALA A 298 13.92 30.94 -7.14
C ALA A 298 15.07 30.60 -8.08
N LYS A 299 15.45 29.31 -8.21
CA LYS A 299 16.47 28.84 -9.16
C LYS A 299 15.94 28.54 -10.55
N GLY A 300 14.64 28.74 -10.79
CA GLY A 300 14.01 28.50 -12.10
C GLY A 300 13.95 27.02 -12.48
N LEU A 301 13.93 26.13 -11.49
CA LEU A 301 13.67 24.71 -11.73
C LEU A 301 12.22 24.49 -12.19
N GLU A 302 12.00 23.48 -13.01
CA GLU A 302 10.71 23.17 -13.61
C GLU A 302 9.66 22.75 -12.56
N ASP A 303 8.42 23.23 -12.67
CA ASP A 303 7.38 23.07 -11.63
C ASP A 303 7.16 21.62 -11.14
N PRO A 304 7.08 20.58 -12.01
CA PRO A 304 6.89 19.20 -11.54
C PRO A 304 8.06 18.71 -10.68
N LEU A 305 9.28 19.16 -11.00
CA LEU A 305 10.48 18.82 -10.26
C LEU A 305 10.51 19.53 -8.92
N VAL A 306 10.23 20.84 -8.88
CA VAL A 306 10.16 21.61 -7.63
C VAL A 306 9.11 21.00 -6.69
N ARG A 307 7.93 20.66 -7.22
CA ARG A 307 6.84 20.06 -6.46
C ARG A 307 7.24 18.76 -5.76
N ILE A 308 8.03 17.91 -6.41
CA ILE A 308 8.43 16.62 -5.83
C ILE A 308 9.66 16.76 -4.94
N LEU A 309 10.68 17.49 -5.40
CA LEU A 309 11.92 17.66 -4.64
C LEU A 309 11.70 18.37 -3.31
N SER A 310 10.76 19.31 -3.21
CA SER A 310 10.44 19.97 -1.95
C SER A 310 10.08 18.98 -0.82
N TYR A 311 9.50 17.82 -1.15
CA TYR A 311 9.20 16.75 -0.18
C TYR A 311 10.43 16.01 0.35
N SER A 312 11.64 16.30 -0.13
CA SER A 312 12.86 15.78 0.50
C SER A 312 13.06 16.42 1.88
N ALA A 313 12.57 17.64 2.10
CA ALA A 313 12.53 18.30 3.41
C ALA A 313 11.51 17.68 4.36
N ALA A 314 10.54 16.91 3.85
CA ALA A 314 9.53 16.23 4.66
C ALA A 314 10.12 14.95 5.29
N LEU A 315 10.88 15.11 6.37
CA LEU A 315 11.54 14.00 7.08
C LEU A 315 10.73 13.56 8.32
N PRO A 316 10.32 12.27 8.41
CA PRO A 316 9.42 11.81 9.47
C PRO A 316 10.09 11.82 10.86
N ALA A 317 11.39 11.48 10.92
CA ALA A 317 12.14 11.44 12.17
C ALA A 317 12.21 12.79 12.90
N LEU A 318 11.95 13.89 12.19
CA LEU A 318 12.09 15.24 12.70
C LEU A 318 10.75 15.86 13.12
N GLY A 319 9.60 15.34 12.68
CA GLY A 319 8.27 15.86 13.06
C GLY A 319 8.12 17.39 12.92
N GLY A 320 8.83 18.01 11.97
CA GLY A 320 8.88 19.46 11.78
C GLY A 320 9.97 20.20 12.56
N ALA A 321 10.60 19.59 13.57
CA ALA A 321 11.70 20.20 14.32
C ALA A 321 12.96 20.38 13.47
N SER A 322 13.60 21.56 13.60
CA SER A 322 14.94 21.79 13.05
C SER A 322 15.95 20.99 13.87
N VAL A 323 16.46 19.91 13.28
CA VAL A 323 17.56 19.14 13.85
C VAL A 323 18.69 19.25 12.86
N GLU A 324 19.81 19.77 13.31
CA GLU A 324 21.00 19.96 12.47
C GLU A 324 21.64 18.62 12.11
N TRP A 325 21.56 17.62 12.98
CA TRP A 325 22.29 16.36 12.84
C TRP A 325 21.37 15.13 12.87
N GLY A 326 21.76 14.11 12.12
CA GLY A 326 21.11 12.81 12.14
C GLY A 326 22.05 11.71 11.68
N ILE A 327 21.53 10.50 11.64
CA ILE A 327 22.23 9.31 11.16
C ILE A 327 21.34 8.63 10.13
N SER A 328 21.92 8.29 8.99
CA SER A 328 21.22 7.54 7.94
C SER A 328 22.14 6.51 7.30
N THR A 329 21.54 5.59 6.55
CA THR A 329 22.27 4.60 5.76
C THR A 329 22.54 5.17 4.37
N ASP A 330 23.82 5.17 3.98
CA ASP A 330 24.27 5.68 2.69
C ASP A 330 24.14 4.64 1.54
N SER A 331 24.47 5.03 0.32
CA SER A 331 24.43 4.17 -0.87
C SER A 331 25.33 2.93 -0.80
N GLU A 332 26.26 2.92 0.14
CA GLU A 332 27.23 1.86 0.37
C GLU A 332 26.86 1.02 1.62
N ASP A 333 25.62 1.12 2.13
CA ASP A 333 25.09 0.52 3.37
C ASP A 333 25.90 0.85 4.65
N ASN A 334 26.60 1.97 4.68
CA ASN A 334 27.25 2.46 5.89
C ASN A 334 26.30 3.40 6.63
N GLU A 335 26.29 3.30 7.96
CA GLU A 335 25.71 4.36 8.78
C GLU A 335 26.66 5.57 8.75
N VAL A 336 26.12 6.71 8.35
CA VAL A 336 26.85 7.96 8.22
C VAL A 336 26.08 9.09 8.87
N CYS A 337 26.81 10.13 9.24
CA CYS A 337 26.21 11.37 9.71
C CYS A 337 25.55 12.12 8.56
N THR A 338 24.41 12.71 8.88
CA THR A 338 23.66 13.59 7.99
C THR A 338 23.53 14.95 8.64
N ARG A 339 23.58 16.00 7.82
CA ARG A 339 23.56 17.38 8.32
C ARG A 339 22.50 18.23 7.63
N GLY A 340 21.99 19.21 8.37
CA GLY A 340 21.11 20.25 7.90
C GLY A 340 19.65 19.81 7.72
N PRO A 341 18.80 20.70 7.20
CA PRO A 341 17.36 20.48 7.16
C PRO A 341 16.93 19.39 6.17
N LEU A 342 17.75 19.08 5.16
CA LEU A 342 17.52 17.94 4.26
C LEU A 342 18.26 16.66 4.68
N GLN A 343 19.03 16.70 5.78
CA GLN A 343 19.82 15.58 6.28
C GLN A 343 20.72 14.99 5.17
N LEU A 344 21.53 15.84 4.53
CA LEU A 344 22.45 15.42 3.48
C LEU A 344 23.70 14.76 4.06
N THR A 345 24.15 13.68 3.44
CA THR A 345 25.49 13.12 3.71
C THR A 345 26.57 14.07 3.18
N TYR A 346 27.80 13.94 3.67
CA TYR A 346 28.94 14.70 3.12
C TYR A 346 29.12 14.45 1.61
N ARG A 347 28.94 13.21 1.14
CA ARG A 347 29.10 12.87 -0.30
C ARG A 347 28.01 13.49 -1.15
N GLN A 348 26.75 13.43 -0.71
CA GLN A 348 25.64 14.09 -1.39
C GLN A 348 25.91 15.58 -1.55
N ALA A 349 26.27 16.25 -0.46
CA ALA A 349 26.57 17.68 -0.47
C ALA A 349 27.71 18.04 -1.45
N LYS A 350 28.81 17.28 -1.41
CA LYS A 350 29.93 17.44 -2.35
C LYS A 350 29.46 17.28 -3.80
N ASN A 351 28.74 16.20 -4.10
CA ASN A 351 28.36 15.83 -5.47
C ASN A 351 27.20 16.66 -6.03
N ILE A 352 26.38 17.28 -5.17
CA ILE A 352 25.45 18.35 -5.51
C ILE A 352 26.22 19.64 -5.91
N GLY A 353 27.47 19.78 -5.46
CA GLY A 353 28.32 20.91 -5.77
C GLY A 353 28.23 22.04 -4.74
N LEU A 354 28.07 21.69 -3.46
CA LEU A 354 28.34 22.59 -2.34
C LEU A 354 29.85 22.70 -2.12
N PHE A 355 30.32 23.90 -1.78
CA PHE A 355 31.73 24.25 -1.70
C PHE A 355 32.19 24.34 -0.24
N ASP A 356 31.42 25.01 0.61
CA ASP A 356 31.74 25.22 2.02
C ASP A 356 31.07 24.12 2.87
N ILE A 357 31.62 22.92 2.77
CA ILE A 357 31.16 21.73 3.51
C ILE A 357 32.28 21.15 4.37
N TYR A 358 31.95 20.82 5.61
CA TYR A 358 32.92 20.33 6.58
C TYR A 358 32.77 18.84 6.80
N LEU A 359 33.90 18.13 6.97
CA LEU A 359 33.87 16.70 7.20
C LEU A 359 33.18 16.38 8.52
N ASP A 360 32.40 15.30 8.48
CA ASP A 360 31.74 14.69 9.62
C ASP A 360 31.91 13.17 9.57
N ALA A 361 31.82 12.53 10.72
CA ALA A 361 31.93 11.09 10.83
C ALA A 361 31.08 10.56 11.99
N GLN A 362 30.48 9.39 11.77
CA GLN A 362 29.84 8.63 12.84
C GLN A 362 30.94 7.93 13.66
N VAL A 363 30.90 8.08 14.98
CA VAL A 363 31.80 7.38 15.89
C VAL A 363 31.01 6.83 17.10
N PRO A 364 31.52 5.78 17.77
CA PRO A 364 31.00 5.38 19.07
C PRO A 364 31.02 6.55 20.06
N ARG A 365 30.01 6.67 20.94
CA ARG A 365 29.90 7.82 21.84
C ARG A 365 31.09 7.98 22.77
N ASN A 366 31.71 6.89 23.22
CA ASN A 366 32.93 6.94 24.03
C ASN A 366 34.09 7.59 23.28
N VAL A 367 34.17 7.44 21.96
CA VAL A 367 35.17 8.11 21.11
C VAL A 367 34.83 9.58 20.93
N ALA A 368 33.55 9.92 20.70
CA ALA A 368 33.09 11.31 20.53
C ALA A 368 33.38 12.19 21.75
N ILE A 369 33.20 11.67 22.97
CA ILE A 369 33.43 12.41 24.22
C ILE A 369 34.88 12.30 24.73
N SER A 370 35.69 11.43 24.14
CA SER A 370 37.07 11.24 24.57
C SER A 370 38.00 12.31 24.01
N ASN A 371 39.20 12.40 24.59
CA ASN A 371 40.32 13.16 24.03
C ASN A 371 41.13 12.31 23.01
N ASP A 372 40.59 11.20 22.48
CA ASP A 372 41.25 10.39 21.45
C ASP A 372 41.10 11.04 20.07
N VAL A 373 41.86 12.12 19.88
CA VAL A 373 41.88 12.90 18.64
C VAL A 373 42.35 12.02 17.46
N ASP A 374 43.21 11.04 17.70
CA ASP A 374 43.69 10.15 16.65
C ASP A 374 42.56 9.28 16.08
N GLU A 375 41.71 8.72 16.94
CA GLU A 375 40.55 7.94 16.51
C GLU A 375 39.51 8.81 15.79
N GLN A 376 39.25 10.01 16.30
CA GLN A 376 38.35 10.97 15.67
C GLN A 376 38.86 11.38 14.28
N VAL A 377 40.15 11.69 14.14
CA VAL A 377 40.78 12.01 12.86
C VAL A 377 40.76 10.81 11.92
N ARG A 378 40.97 9.59 12.41
CA ARG A 378 40.83 8.36 11.59
C ARG A 378 39.42 8.22 11.03
N ALA A 379 38.38 8.51 11.82
CA ALA A 379 37.00 8.46 11.37
C ALA A 379 36.71 9.54 10.31
N LEU A 380 37.14 10.79 10.52
CA LEU A 380 37.01 11.86 9.52
C LEU A 380 37.77 11.55 8.23
N ARG A 381 38.96 10.94 8.32
CA ARG A 381 39.72 10.45 7.15
C ARG A 381 38.97 9.37 6.39
N LYS A 382 38.21 8.51 7.07
CA LYS A 382 37.37 7.50 6.42
C LYS A 382 36.29 8.19 5.57
N THR A 383 35.57 9.17 6.11
CA THR A 383 34.58 9.96 5.34
C THR A 383 35.23 10.63 4.13
N ALA A 384 36.39 11.25 4.32
CA ALA A 384 37.14 11.89 3.25
C ALA A 384 37.54 10.92 2.12
N ASN A 385 38.05 9.74 2.49
CA ASN A 385 38.42 8.70 1.52
C ASN A 385 37.19 8.18 0.76
N MET A 386 36.06 8.00 1.44
CA MET A 386 34.80 7.60 0.79
C MET A 386 34.27 8.69 -0.15
N ALA A 387 34.54 9.96 0.16
CA ALA A 387 34.16 11.06 -0.70
C ALA A 387 35.21 11.38 -1.78
N ASP A 388 36.30 10.61 -1.90
CA ASP A 388 37.44 10.90 -2.78
C ASP A 388 37.91 12.36 -2.66
N VAL A 389 38.13 12.79 -1.41
CA VAL A 389 38.73 14.10 -1.09
C VAL A 389 39.98 13.88 -0.25
N ASN A 390 41.00 14.72 -0.49
CA ASN A 390 42.21 14.74 0.31
C ASN A 390 42.20 15.99 1.21
N PRO A 391 41.62 15.90 2.41
CA PRO A 391 41.44 17.05 3.29
C PRO A 391 42.76 17.48 3.92
N LYS A 392 42.89 18.79 4.13
CA LYS A 392 43.91 19.35 5.02
C LYS A 392 43.32 19.39 6.44
N PHE A 393 43.82 18.53 7.31
CA PHE A 393 43.39 18.52 8.72
C PHE A 393 44.11 19.63 9.49
N GLN A 394 43.34 20.49 10.13
CA GLN A 394 43.80 21.29 11.26
C GLN A 394 43.11 20.67 12.48
N ASN A 395 43.92 20.09 13.38
CA ASN A 395 43.42 19.20 14.46
C ASN A 395 42.57 19.93 15.51
N ASP A 396 42.53 21.26 15.48
CA ASP A 396 42.23 22.07 16.66
C ASP A 396 40.72 22.37 16.83
N HIS A 397 39.84 21.79 16.00
CA HIS A 397 38.42 22.18 15.92
C HIS A 397 37.46 21.00 15.62
N ILE A 398 37.67 19.83 16.24
CA ILE A 398 36.70 18.72 16.18
C ILE A 398 35.65 18.91 17.28
N GLU A 399 34.38 18.95 16.91
CA GLU A 399 33.23 19.08 17.82
C GLU A 399 32.32 17.85 17.71
N MET A 400 31.48 17.64 18.73
CA MET A 400 30.45 16.60 18.75
C MET A 400 29.06 17.20 18.59
N ALA A 401 28.20 16.53 17.82
CA ALA A 401 26.81 16.94 17.58
C ALA A 401 25.90 16.74 18.81
N GLY A 402 26.21 15.73 19.64
CA GLY A 402 25.47 15.48 20.87
C GLY A 402 24.12 14.79 20.66
N LEU A 403 24.05 13.83 19.72
CA LEU A 403 22.83 13.07 19.41
C LEU A 403 22.31 12.23 20.60
N GLY A 404 23.17 11.97 21.59
CA GLY A 404 22.77 11.29 22.83
C GLY A 404 22.54 9.77 22.70
N GLN A 405 22.94 9.17 21.57
CA GLN A 405 22.78 7.73 21.29
C GLN A 405 24.05 6.92 21.63
N ALA A 406 24.05 5.61 21.29
CA ALA A 406 25.25 4.76 21.44
C ALA A 406 26.39 5.20 20.50
N VAL A 407 26.01 5.84 19.39
CA VAL A 407 26.88 6.50 18.42
C VAL A 407 26.59 8.00 18.42
N ASP A 408 27.55 8.80 18.00
CA ASP A 408 27.41 10.25 17.84
C ASP A 408 28.10 10.71 16.55
N CYS A 409 27.81 11.95 16.15
CA CYS A 409 28.47 12.59 15.02
C CYS A 409 29.57 13.52 15.53
N ILE A 410 30.77 13.35 15.00
CA ILE A 410 31.85 14.33 15.14
C ILE A 410 32.01 15.09 13.84
N TYR A 411 32.42 16.35 13.91
CA TYR A 411 32.59 17.20 12.74
C TYR A 411 33.68 18.24 12.93
N LEU A 412 34.21 18.74 11.81
CA LEU A 412 35.08 19.91 11.81
C LEU A 412 34.23 21.19 11.91
N LYS A 413 34.52 22.04 12.89
CA LYS A 413 33.81 23.30 13.10
C LYS A 413 33.94 24.23 11.89
N GLY A 414 32.83 24.78 11.43
CA GLY A 414 32.75 25.76 10.35
C GLY A 414 31.31 26.03 9.91
N GLU A 415 31.13 27.06 9.10
CA GLU A 415 29.87 27.32 8.40
C GLU A 415 29.67 26.26 7.32
N ASP A 416 28.55 25.55 7.35
CA ASP A 416 28.32 24.42 6.45
C ASP A 416 27.08 24.68 5.60
N GLU A 417 27.27 24.74 4.29
CA GLU A 417 26.21 25.02 3.30
C GLU A 417 25.09 23.99 3.34
N ARG A 418 25.28 22.79 3.93
CA ARG A 418 24.17 21.85 4.14
C ARG A 418 23.09 22.39 5.05
N SER A 419 23.35 23.43 5.83
CA SER A 419 22.35 24.10 6.66
C SER A 419 21.59 25.22 5.92
N ASP A 420 22.00 25.57 4.70
CA ASP A 420 21.42 26.66 3.90
C ASP A 420 20.61 26.10 2.71
N MET A 421 19.29 26.33 2.74
CA MET A 421 18.37 25.89 1.68
C MET A 421 18.64 26.55 0.32
N ASP A 422 19.09 27.81 0.31
CA ASP A 422 19.38 28.52 -0.93
C ASP A 422 20.65 27.98 -1.58
N ALA A 423 21.69 27.67 -0.78
CA ALA A 423 22.91 27.03 -1.25
C ALA A 423 22.63 25.62 -1.81
N ILE A 424 21.82 24.82 -1.11
CA ILE A 424 21.39 23.50 -1.58
C ILE A 424 20.62 23.60 -2.90
N ALA A 425 19.64 24.50 -3.00
CA ALA A 425 18.86 24.69 -4.23
C ALA A 425 19.76 25.12 -5.40
N ASP A 426 20.75 25.97 -5.14
CA ASP A 426 21.73 26.43 -6.12
C ASP A 426 22.60 25.27 -6.64
N GLY A 427 23.09 24.42 -5.74
CA GLY A 427 23.82 23.20 -6.08
C GLY A 427 22.98 22.24 -6.92
N ILE A 428 21.73 22.00 -6.54
CA ILE A 428 20.81 21.13 -7.28
C ILE A 428 20.53 21.68 -8.69
N SER A 429 20.35 23.00 -8.82
CA SER A 429 20.19 23.64 -10.13
C SER A 429 21.42 23.43 -11.02
N ARG A 430 22.63 23.62 -10.48
CA ARG A 430 23.88 23.33 -11.19
C ARG A 430 24.01 21.86 -11.56
N LEU A 431 23.66 20.95 -10.66
CA LEU A 431 23.69 19.51 -10.89
C LEU A 431 22.87 19.16 -12.13
N TYR A 432 21.62 19.60 -12.22
CA TYR A 432 20.77 19.26 -13.36
C TYR A 432 21.19 19.96 -14.65
N ALA A 433 21.62 21.22 -14.58
CA ALA A 433 22.17 21.93 -15.74
C ALA A 433 23.38 21.18 -16.33
N GLY A 434 24.31 20.75 -15.48
CA GLY A 434 25.51 20.00 -15.86
C GLY A 434 25.24 18.57 -16.38
N ARG A 435 24.07 18.00 -16.05
CA ARG A 435 23.69 16.61 -16.40
C ARG A 435 22.61 16.50 -17.46
N SER A 436 22.21 17.61 -18.08
CA SER A 436 21.15 17.66 -19.11
C SER A 436 21.35 16.69 -20.28
N ARG A 437 22.59 16.31 -20.60
CA ARG A 437 22.92 15.35 -21.68
C ARG A 437 22.90 13.88 -21.27
N THR A 438 22.93 13.60 -19.96
CA THR A 438 22.98 12.24 -19.39
C THR A 438 21.63 11.78 -18.84
N MET A 439 20.60 12.62 -18.95
CA MET A 439 19.24 12.38 -18.49
C MET A 439 18.25 12.70 -19.62
N PRO A 440 17.09 12.01 -19.67
CA PRO A 440 15.98 12.42 -20.52
C PRO A 440 15.51 13.85 -20.19
N GLN A 441 14.86 14.52 -21.14
CA GLN A 441 14.13 15.77 -20.85
C GLN A 441 13.00 15.52 -19.85
N ILE A 442 12.51 16.54 -19.14
CA ILE A 442 11.56 16.32 -18.04
C ILE A 442 10.24 15.72 -18.53
N ASP A 443 9.86 16.06 -19.76
CA ASP A 443 8.62 15.70 -20.44
C ASP A 443 8.74 14.38 -21.23
N GLU A 444 9.95 13.87 -21.37
CA GLU A 444 10.23 12.55 -21.92
C GLU A 444 9.93 11.43 -20.91
N MET A 445 9.80 10.21 -21.43
CA MET A 445 9.58 9.00 -20.62
C MET A 445 10.63 8.89 -19.50
N ASN A 446 10.16 8.77 -18.25
CA ASN A 446 10.99 8.68 -17.04
C ASN A 446 11.88 9.91 -16.77
N GLY A 447 11.64 11.06 -17.41
CA GLY A 447 12.45 12.27 -17.24
C GLY A 447 12.49 12.82 -15.82
N LEU A 448 11.34 12.80 -15.15
CA LEU A 448 11.20 13.21 -13.75
C LEU A 448 11.86 12.20 -12.80
N LEU A 449 11.59 10.91 -12.99
CA LEU A 449 12.19 9.84 -12.19
C LEU A 449 13.72 9.83 -12.32
N ALA A 450 14.27 10.06 -13.52
CA ALA A 450 15.70 10.14 -13.75
C ALA A 450 16.37 11.29 -12.95
N ARG A 451 15.72 12.46 -12.86
CA ARG A 451 16.23 13.59 -12.04
C ARG A 451 16.20 13.28 -10.54
N ILE A 452 15.17 12.58 -10.08
CA ILE A 452 15.07 12.14 -8.67
C ILE A 452 16.15 11.08 -8.36
N MET A 453 16.32 10.09 -9.23
CA MET A 453 17.39 9.11 -9.10
C MET A 453 18.77 9.75 -9.19
N MET A 454 18.96 10.75 -10.05
CA MET A 454 20.20 11.52 -10.12
C MET A 454 20.49 12.24 -8.80
N TYR A 455 19.49 12.86 -8.18
CA TYR A 455 19.63 13.49 -6.86
C TYR A 455 20.11 12.49 -5.80
N TYR A 456 19.51 11.31 -5.70
CA TYR A 456 19.98 10.29 -4.75
C TYR A 456 21.30 9.63 -5.16
N GLY A 457 21.61 9.61 -6.45
CA GLY A 457 22.89 9.13 -6.99
C GLY A 457 24.08 10.00 -6.59
N THR A 458 23.85 11.24 -6.15
CA THR A 458 24.89 12.09 -5.55
C THR A 458 25.53 11.46 -4.32
N ASP A 459 24.90 10.46 -3.70
CA ASP A 459 25.51 9.74 -2.58
C ASP A 459 26.50 8.67 -3.02
N PHE A 460 26.63 8.35 -4.31
CA PHE A 460 27.54 7.28 -4.74
C PHE A 460 28.99 7.60 -4.44
N MET A 461 29.69 6.62 -3.86
CA MET A 461 31.13 6.71 -3.61
C MET A 461 31.94 6.84 -4.91
N ARG A 462 31.51 6.13 -5.97
CA ARG A 462 32.13 6.11 -7.31
C ARG A 462 31.08 5.98 -8.40
N GLY A 463 31.41 6.42 -9.61
CA GLY A 463 30.54 6.29 -10.79
C GLY A 463 29.35 7.24 -10.83
N PHE A 464 29.26 8.18 -9.89
CA PHE A 464 28.30 9.28 -9.98
C PHE A 464 28.48 10.05 -11.30
N ASP A 465 29.72 10.31 -11.72
CA ASP A 465 30.01 11.01 -12.97
C ASP A 465 29.62 10.23 -14.23
N GLU A 466 29.53 8.90 -14.12
CA GLU A 466 29.22 7.97 -15.19
C GLU A 466 27.73 7.59 -15.22
N LEU A 467 26.96 8.03 -14.22
CA LEU A 467 25.54 7.72 -14.07
C LEU A 467 24.73 8.29 -15.23
N LYS A 468 24.15 7.39 -16.03
CA LYS A 468 23.33 7.75 -17.20
C LYS A 468 21.97 7.07 -17.14
N PHE A 469 20.99 7.76 -17.68
CA PHE A 469 19.60 7.31 -17.75
C PHE A 469 19.14 7.25 -19.20
N ARG A 470 18.42 6.19 -19.55
CA ARG A 470 17.80 6.05 -20.88
C ARG A 470 16.29 6.25 -20.79
N PRO A 471 15.65 6.94 -21.75
CA PRO A 471 14.20 7.19 -21.76
C PRO A 471 13.41 5.96 -22.23
N VAL A 472 13.68 4.79 -21.65
CA VAL A 472 12.99 3.53 -21.95
C VAL A 472 12.42 2.94 -20.66
N PRO A 473 11.24 2.30 -20.69
CA PRO A 473 10.73 1.53 -19.56
C PRO A 473 11.24 0.07 -19.59
N PRO A 474 11.63 -0.53 -18.44
CA PRO A 474 11.87 0.13 -17.15
C PRO A 474 13.06 1.09 -17.22
N LEU A 475 13.07 2.12 -16.35
CA LEU A 475 14.13 3.14 -16.38
C LEU A 475 15.50 2.48 -16.20
N THR A 476 16.28 2.48 -17.26
CA THR A 476 17.57 1.79 -17.24
C THR A 476 18.64 2.70 -16.65
N VAL A 477 19.15 2.32 -15.49
CA VAL A 477 20.31 2.94 -14.85
C VAL A 477 21.59 2.33 -15.42
N GLN A 478 22.42 3.15 -16.06
CA GLN A 478 23.73 2.74 -16.56
C GLN A 478 24.83 3.30 -15.66
N LEU A 479 25.64 2.38 -15.14
CA LEU A 479 26.85 2.65 -14.37
C LEU A 479 27.99 1.90 -15.08
N ASP A 480 28.92 2.64 -15.70
CA ASP A 480 30.03 2.07 -16.48
C ASP A 480 31.28 1.93 -15.61
N LEU A 481 31.16 1.09 -14.58
CA LEU A 481 32.18 0.95 -13.55
C LEU A 481 32.98 -0.34 -13.74
N ASN A 482 34.29 -0.27 -13.47
CA ASN A 482 35.16 -1.43 -13.24
C ASN A 482 34.86 -2.11 -11.88
N GLU A 483 33.58 -2.28 -11.54
CA GLU A 483 33.11 -2.81 -10.26
C GLU A 483 32.36 -4.13 -10.44
N SER A 484 32.25 -4.88 -9.35
CA SER A 484 31.47 -6.13 -9.35
C SER A 484 29.98 -5.84 -9.58
N GLY A 485 29.28 -6.75 -10.25
CA GLY A 485 27.84 -6.65 -10.47
C GLY A 485 27.02 -6.51 -9.18
N ALA A 486 27.49 -7.06 -8.05
CA ALA A 486 26.82 -6.94 -6.77
C ALA A 486 26.78 -5.50 -6.23
N ILE A 487 27.86 -4.73 -6.40
CA ILE A 487 27.92 -3.32 -5.98
C ILE A 487 26.97 -2.47 -6.84
N ILE A 488 26.97 -2.72 -8.15
CA ILE A 488 26.07 -2.05 -9.10
C ILE A 488 24.60 -2.29 -8.73
N GLU A 489 24.22 -3.55 -8.47
CA GLU A 489 22.83 -3.87 -8.11
C GLU A 489 22.42 -3.29 -6.75
N LYS A 490 23.33 -3.25 -5.78
CA LYS A 490 23.10 -2.56 -4.50
C LYS A 490 22.83 -1.07 -4.68
N ARG A 491 23.66 -0.38 -5.46
CA ARG A 491 23.47 1.05 -5.76
C ARG A 491 22.17 1.31 -6.51
N LYS A 492 21.82 0.47 -7.49
CA LYS A 492 20.52 0.55 -8.19
C LYS A 492 19.35 0.39 -7.21
N LYS A 493 19.43 -0.59 -6.31
CA LYS A 493 18.41 -0.80 -5.27
C LYS A 493 18.27 0.43 -4.37
N TYR A 494 19.38 1.03 -3.94
CA TYR A 494 19.38 2.27 -3.17
C TYR A 494 18.64 3.40 -3.91
N LEU A 495 18.96 3.63 -5.20
CA LEU A 495 18.28 4.64 -6.01
C LEU A 495 16.77 4.40 -6.08
N VAL A 496 16.36 3.17 -6.36
CA VAL A 496 14.95 2.78 -6.45
C VAL A 496 14.26 3.06 -5.12
N GLU A 497 14.82 2.62 -3.99
CA GLU A 497 14.18 2.76 -2.68
C GLU A 497 14.06 4.21 -2.21
N GLN A 498 15.11 5.02 -2.39
CA GLN A 498 15.09 6.43 -1.99
C GLN A 498 14.17 7.26 -2.89
N SER A 499 14.23 7.03 -4.20
CA SER A 499 13.35 7.73 -5.16
C SER A 499 11.89 7.37 -4.94
N ALA A 500 11.59 6.09 -4.74
CA ALA A 500 10.26 5.61 -4.39
C ALA A 500 9.74 6.24 -3.09
N ASN A 501 10.60 6.43 -2.10
CA ASN A 501 10.25 7.07 -0.83
C ASN A 501 9.88 8.56 -1.02
N LEU A 502 10.67 9.31 -1.80
CA LEU A 502 10.36 10.71 -2.08
C LEU A 502 9.04 10.86 -2.85
N LEU A 503 8.86 10.06 -3.90
CA LEU A 503 7.63 10.07 -4.72
C LEU A 503 6.42 9.61 -3.89
N ALA A 504 6.60 8.69 -2.96
CA ALA A 504 5.55 8.27 -2.05
C ALA A 504 5.13 9.42 -1.13
N ARG A 505 6.07 10.19 -0.59
CA ARG A 505 5.77 11.41 0.19
C ARG A 505 5.03 12.45 -0.65
N ALA A 506 5.51 12.72 -1.86
CA ALA A 506 4.91 13.69 -2.77
C ALA A 506 3.48 13.32 -3.19
N ALA A 507 3.13 12.04 -3.24
CA ALA A 507 1.76 11.60 -3.52
C ALA A 507 0.89 11.50 -2.26
N ALA A 508 1.43 10.97 -1.15
CA ALA A 508 0.64 10.65 0.03
C ALA A 508 0.37 11.88 0.91
N ILE A 509 1.33 12.78 1.11
CA ILE A 509 1.17 13.94 2.01
C ILE A 509 0.05 14.90 1.54
N PRO A 510 -0.07 15.24 0.24
CA PRO A 510 -1.22 16.00 -0.26
C PRO A 510 -2.56 15.30 0.02
N CYS A 511 -2.58 13.97 -0.05
CA CYS A 511 -3.76 13.19 0.26
C CYS A 511 -4.08 13.17 1.76
N MET A 512 -3.08 13.15 2.63
CA MET A 512 -3.28 13.33 4.07
C MET A 512 -3.90 14.70 4.36
N ALA A 513 -3.35 15.76 3.78
CA ALA A 513 -3.86 17.12 3.94
C ALA A 513 -5.31 17.30 3.44
N THR A 514 -5.72 16.49 2.45
CA THR A 514 -7.12 16.46 1.94
C THR A 514 -8.05 15.66 2.84
N LEU A 515 -7.54 14.61 3.48
CA LEU A 515 -8.31 13.72 4.37
C LEU A 515 -8.40 14.26 5.81
N ASP A 516 -7.53 15.21 6.15
CA ASP A 516 -7.48 15.86 7.44
C ASP A 516 -8.64 16.85 7.60
N LYS A 517 -9.50 16.60 8.58
CA LYS A 517 -10.72 17.39 8.82
C LYS A 517 -10.45 18.64 9.65
N GLU A 518 -9.32 18.68 10.36
CA GLU A 518 -9.00 19.78 11.27
C GLU A 518 -8.32 20.94 10.52
N VAL A 519 -7.81 20.69 9.32
CA VAL A 519 -7.15 21.68 8.47
C VAL A 519 -8.17 22.44 7.63
N GLN A 520 -8.52 23.64 8.08
CA GLN A 520 -9.43 24.53 7.34
C GLN A 520 -8.72 25.36 6.27
N THR A 521 -7.45 25.72 6.49
CA THR A 521 -6.65 26.51 5.54
C THR A 521 -5.21 26.03 5.54
N GLN A 522 -4.66 25.78 4.36
CA GLN A 522 -3.28 25.35 4.16
C GLN A 522 -2.37 26.54 3.86
N PRO A 523 -1.06 26.42 4.14
CA PRO A 523 -0.10 27.42 3.73
C PRO A 523 -0.08 27.53 2.19
N PRO A 524 -0.06 28.76 1.61
CA PRO A 524 -0.10 28.97 0.16
C PRO A 524 0.95 28.20 -0.64
N SER A 525 2.14 28.03 -0.06
CA SER A 525 3.27 27.28 -0.61
C SER A 525 3.05 25.77 -0.71
N PHE A 526 2.14 25.16 0.08
CA PHE A 526 1.97 23.71 0.14
C PHE A 526 1.53 23.13 -1.21
N MET A 527 0.37 23.57 -1.71
CA MET A 527 -0.16 23.18 -3.01
C MET A 527 -1.25 24.16 -3.45
N GLY A 528 -1.24 24.58 -4.73
CA GLY A 528 -2.24 25.51 -5.25
C GLY A 528 -3.67 24.92 -5.26
N LYS A 529 -3.82 23.65 -5.66
CA LYS A 529 -5.08 22.91 -5.58
C LYS A 529 -4.83 21.52 -5.01
N LEU A 530 -5.50 21.21 -3.91
CA LEU A 530 -5.48 19.87 -3.32
C LEU A 530 -6.05 18.82 -4.28
N PRO A 531 -5.56 17.58 -4.17
CA PRO A 531 -6.17 16.48 -4.88
C PRO A 531 -7.62 16.24 -4.45
N GLY A 532 -8.38 15.59 -5.33
CA GLY A 532 -9.76 15.25 -5.04
C GLY A 532 -9.86 14.26 -3.87
N LEU A 533 -10.79 14.52 -2.95
CA LEU A 533 -11.06 13.66 -1.78
C LEU A 533 -11.27 12.20 -2.19
N GLY A 534 -11.99 11.97 -3.30
CA GLY A 534 -12.24 10.64 -3.85
C GLY A 534 -10.96 9.93 -4.27
N SER A 535 -10.08 10.59 -5.03
CA SER A 535 -8.78 10.04 -5.44
C SER A 535 -7.93 9.64 -4.24
N CYS A 536 -7.88 10.50 -3.22
CA CYS A 536 -7.07 10.26 -2.02
C CYS A 536 -7.62 9.19 -1.10
N ALA A 537 -8.95 9.11 -0.95
CA ALA A 537 -9.59 8.02 -0.23
C ALA A 537 -9.31 6.68 -0.91
N ILE A 538 -9.36 6.63 -2.24
CA ILE A 538 -9.05 5.41 -2.99
C ILE A 538 -7.58 5.04 -2.82
N VAL A 539 -6.63 5.96 -3.01
CA VAL A 539 -5.20 5.68 -2.79
C VAL A 539 -4.95 5.12 -1.39
N LYS A 540 -5.55 5.73 -0.35
CA LYS A 540 -5.43 5.23 1.02
C LYS A 540 -6.01 3.82 1.19
N ILE A 541 -7.17 3.53 0.61
CA ILE A 541 -7.75 2.17 0.64
C ILE A 541 -6.84 1.16 -0.06
N PHE A 542 -6.28 1.49 -1.23
CA PHE A 542 -5.35 0.60 -1.93
C PHE A 542 -4.09 0.31 -1.09
N VAL A 543 -3.60 1.31 -0.36
CA VAL A 543 -2.48 1.18 0.59
C VAL A 543 -2.85 0.26 1.75
N ASP A 544 -3.96 0.54 2.44
CA ASP A 544 -4.40 -0.14 3.67
C ASP A 544 -4.75 -1.63 3.42
N PHE A 545 -5.10 -2.01 2.20
CA PHE A 545 -5.45 -3.39 1.80
C PHE A 545 -4.37 -4.12 0.97
N ASP A 546 -3.14 -3.61 0.96
CA ASP A 546 -2.00 -4.23 0.26
C ASP A 546 -2.22 -4.45 -1.26
N ARG A 547 -2.90 -3.52 -1.93
CA ARG A 547 -3.23 -3.62 -3.37
C ARG A 547 -2.30 -2.81 -4.29
N LEU A 548 -1.11 -2.47 -3.81
CA LEU A 548 -0.08 -1.69 -4.52
C LEU A 548 0.87 -2.57 -5.32
#